data_AF-A0A9N9D8H4-F1
#
_entry.id   AF-A0A9N9D8H4-F1
#
_cell.length_a   1.000
_cell.length_b   1.000
_cell.length_c   1.000
_cell.angle_alpha   90.00
_cell.angle_beta   90.00
_cell.angle_gamma   90.00
#
_symmetry.space_group_name_H-M   'P 1'
#
loop_
_entity.id
_entity.type
_entity.pdbx_description
1 polymer ?
#
loop_
_entity_poly.entity_id
_entity_poly.type
_entity_poly.pdbx_seq_one_letter_code
_entity_poly.pdbx_strand_id
1 'polypeptide(L)'
;QLYQTPVSSPPITPPLLPSNNNNMALQAQDINNLINAIQALDNQIQNQTNAVANNTNRLGQRETKLIKIIPFAGGNQDPVTWIEKFEHIAVANNFTDTRRLQIIPAYLKNEAAIWYTNANQQQAFGY
;
A
#
# COMPACT_ATOMS: atom_id res chain seq x y z
N GLN A 1 43.07 66.94 -74.96
CA GLN A 1 43.49 65.85 -74.06
C GLN A 1 42.29 65.48 -73.20
N LEU A 2 41.87 64.21 -73.28
CA LEU A 2 40.67 63.67 -72.65
C LEU A 2 40.95 63.43 -71.16
N TYR A 3 40.25 64.12 -70.25
CA TYR A 3 40.27 63.81 -68.83
C TYR A 3 39.06 62.94 -68.49
N GLN A 4 39.32 61.64 -68.29
CA GLN A 4 38.38 60.65 -67.80
C GLN A 4 38.41 60.67 -66.27
N THR A 5 37.28 60.91 -65.60
CA THR A 5 37.15 60.70 -64.16
C THR A 5 36.83 59.22 -63.87
N PRO A 6 37.36 58.63 -62.77
CA PRO A 6 37.25 57.20 -62.51
C PRO A 6 35.85 56.77 -62.07
N VAL A 7 35.37 55.65 -62.61
CA VAL A 7 34.15 54.95 -62.19
C VAL A 7 34.33 54.34 -60.80
N SER A 8 33.46 54.73 -59.86
CA SER A 8 33.36 54.15 -58.51
C SER A 8 32.85 52.71 -58.59
N SER A 9 33.64 51.74 -58.10
CA SER A 9 33.17 50.36 -57.93
C SER A 9 32.19 50.26 -56.74
N PRO A 10 31.11 49.44 -56.83
CA PRO A 10 30.23 49.22 -55.69
C PRO A 10 30.92 48.40 -54.58
N PRO A 11 30.48 48.53 -53.32
CA PRO A 11 31.08 47.80 -52.20
C PRO A 11 30.79 46.30 -52.34
N ILE A 12 31.85 45.48 -52.30
CA ILE A 12 31.73 44.02 -52.27
C ILE A 12 31.35 43.63 -50.84
N THR A 13 30.10 43.21 -50.61
CA THR A 13 29.69 42.61 -49.34
C THR A 13 30.21 41.16 -49.26
N PRO A 14 30.93 40.77 -48.18
CA PRO A 14 31.32 39.37 -47.99
C PRO A 14 30.08 38.48 -47.89
N PRO A 15 30.11 37.23 -48.41
CA PRO A 15 29.02 36.30 -48.23
C PRO A 15 28.85 35.97 -46.74
N LEU A 16 27.62 36.08 -46.24
CA LEU A 16 27.25 35.65 -44.90
C LEU A 16 27.50 34.14 -44.78
N LEU A 17 28.38 33.72 -43.89
CA LEU A 17 28.53 32.31 -43.52
C LEU A 17 27.21 31.82 -42.88
N PRO A 18 26.66 30.66 -43.29
CA PRO A 18 25.51 30.09 -42.62
C PRO A 18 25.88 29.75 -41.17
N SER A 19 25.18 30.36 -40.22
CA SER A 19 25.29 30.01 -38.79
C SER A 19 24.73 28.61 -38.60
N ASN A 20 25.61 27.62 -38.50
CA ASN A 20 25.20 26.25 -38.18
C ASN A 20 25.04 26.10 -36.66
N ASN A 21 23.98 26.68 -36.11
CA ASN A 21 23.67 26.58 -34.69
C ASN A 21 22.85 25.30 -34.41
N ASN A 22 23.43 24.14 -34.69
CA ASN A 22 22.81 22.83 -34.45
C ASN A 22 22.99 22.33 -33.00
N ASN A 23 23.10 23.22 -32.02
CA ASN A 23 23.20 22.84 -30.62
C ASN A 23 22.03 23.44 -29.80
N MET A 24 21.15 22.55 -29.33
CA MET A 24 20.21 22.72 -28.20
C MET A 24 18.82 23.33 -28.44
N ALA A 25 18.16 23.01 -29.55
CA ALA A 25 16.70 22.92 -29.46
C ALA A 25 16.37 21.52 -28.94
N LEU A 26 16.26 21.35 -27.62
CA LEU A 26 15.42 20.27 -27.10
C LEU A 26 14.07 20.48 -27.76
N GLN A 27 13.72 19.63 -28.72
CA GLN A 27 12.48 19.82 -29.46
C GLN A 27 11.36 19.63 -28.44
N ALA A 28 10.37 20.51 -28.41
CA ALA A 28 9.27 20.43 -27.42
C ALA A 28 8.63 19.02 -27.35
N GLN A 29 8.74 18.27 -28.44
CA GLN A 29 8.38 16.86 -28.55
C GLN A 29 9.18 15.93 -27.62
N ASP A 30 10.49 16.11 -27.49
CA ASP A 30 11.33 15.30 -26.61
C ASP A 30 10.96 15.53 -25.14
N ILE A 31 10.62 16.78 -24.79
CA ILE A 31 10.13 17.14 -23.45
C ILE A 31 8.78 16.46 -23.19
N ASN A 32 7.85 16.49 -24.15
CA ASN A 32 6.55 15.81 -24.02
C ASN A 32 6.70 14.29 -23.90
N ASN A 33 7.62 13.69 -24.64
CA ASN A 33 7.90 12.25 -24.57
C ASN A 33 8.44 11.86 -23.19
N LEU A 34 9.33 12.67 -22.61
CA LEU A 34 9.84 12.45 -21.26
C LEU A 34 8.73 12.60 -20.21
N ILE A 35 7.86 13.61 -20.34
CA ILE A 35 6.72 13.80 -19.43
C ILE A 35 5.79 12.57 -19.46
N ASN A 36 5.46 12.07 -20.65
CA ASN A 36 4.62 10.88 -20.80
C ASN A 36 5.27 9.64 -20.18
N ALA A 37 6.58 9.46 -20.35
CA ALA A 37 7.32 8.35 -19.76
C ALA A 37 7.35 8.42 -18.23
N ILE A 38 7.53 9.61 -17.66
CA ILE A 38 7.50 9.84 -16.20
C ILE A 38 6.10 9.53 -15.64
N GLN A 39 5.04 9.98 -16.30
CA GLN A 39 3.66 9.69 -15.89
C GLN A 39 3.34 8.19 -15.95
N ALA A 40 3.80 7.50 -17.00
CA ALA A 40 3.63 6.06 -17.12
C ALA A 40 4.35 5.31 -15.97
N LEU A 41 5.58 5.73 -15.66
CA LEU A 41 6.36 5.16 -14.56
C LEU A 41 5.68 5.41 -13.21
N ASP A 42 5.17 6.62 -12.97
CA ASP A 42 4.46 6.96 -11.73
C ASP A 42 3.24 6.06 -11.52
N ASN A 43 2.41 5.90 -12.57
CA ASN A 43 1.27 4.97 -12.54
C ASN A 43 1.71 3.52 -12.25
N GLN A 44 2.83 3.07 -12.81
CA GLN A 44 3.36 1.73 -12.53
C GLN A 44 3.84 1.58 -11.07
N ILE A 45 4.52 2.59 -10.52
CA ILE A 45 4.99 2.59 -9.13
C ILE A 45 3.80 2.56 -8.16
N GLN A 46 2.76 3.37 -8.40
CA GLN A 46 1.55 3.38 -7.57
C GLN A 46 0.85 2.01 -7.58
N ASN A 47 0.70 1.40 -8.76
CA ASN A 47 0.06 0.09 -8.91
C ASN A 47 0.85 -1.02 -8.21
N GLN A 48 2.18 -1.00 -8.30
CA GLN A 48 3.05 -1.95 -7.60
C GLN A 48 2.99 -1.76 -6.07
N THR A 49 3.00 -0.51 -5.61
CA THR A 49 2.90 -0.18 -4.17
C THR A 49 1.59 -0.70 -3.58
N ASN A 50 0.47 -0.49 -4.28
CA ASN A 50 -0.83 -0.99 -3.87
C ASN A 50 -0.88 -2.53 -3.87
N ALA A 51 -0.30 -3.19 -4.86
CA ALA A 51 -0.26 -4.66 -4.91
C ALA A 51 0.58 -5.26 -3.76
N VAL A 52 1.72 -4.65 -3.43
CA VAL A 52 2.57 -5.09 -2.32
C VAL A 52 1.88 -4.86 -0.97
N ALA A 53 1.31 -3.67 -0.75
CA ALA A 53 0.58 -3.36 0.48
C ALA A 53 -0.60 -4.32 0.72
N ASN A 54 -1.35 -4.66 -0.34
CA ASN A 54 -2.45 -5.61 -0.25
C ASN A 54 -1.96 -7.04 0.06
N ASN A 55 -0.85 -7.49 -0.56
CA ASN A 55 -0.33 -8.84 -0.32
C ASN A 55 0.28 -8.99 1.08
N THR A 56 0.98 -7.98 1.58
CA THR A 56 1.55 -8.01 2.95
C THR A 56 0.44 -8.09 4.00
N ASN A 57 -0.64 -7.33 3.84
CA ASN A 57 -1.81 -7.44 4.72
C ASN A 57 -2.43 -8.84 4.68
N ARG A 58 -2.56 -9.46 3.50
CA ARG A 58 -3.17 -10.79 3.36
C ARG A 58 -2.31 -11.92 3.93
N LEU A 59 -0.99 -11.76 4.00
CA LEU A 59 -0.09 -12.79 4.56
C LEU A 59 -0.02 -12.71 6.08
N GLY A 60 -0.07 -11.51 6.68
CA GLY A 60 -0.07 -11.33 8.13
C GLY A 60 -1.41 -11.65 8.82
N GLN A 61 -2.52 -11.58 8.07
CA GLN A 61 -3.89 -11.67 8.62
C GLN A 61 -4.54 -13.06 8.52
N ARG A 62 -3.84 -14.08 8.00
CA ARG A 62 -4.43 -15.42 7.88
C ARG A 62 -4.43 -16.11 9.25
N GLU A 63 -5.63 -16.28 9.81
CA GLU A 63 -5.86 -17.22 10.90
C GLU A 63 -5.47 -18.63 10.43
N THR A 64 -4.75 -19.34 11.28
CA THR A 64 -4.39 -20.74 11.06
C THR A 64 -5.19 -21.62 12.02
N LYS A 65 -5.41 -22.89 11.65
CA LYS A 65 -6.13 -23.87 12.48
C LYS A 65 -5.18 -24.99 12.90
N LEU A 66 -4.00 -24.62 13.39
CA LEU A 66 -2.96 -25.57 13.78
C LEU A 66 -3.34 -26.32 15.06
N ILE A 67 -3.90 -25.61 16.04
CA ILE A 67 -4.19 -26.17 17.37
C ILE A 67 -5.67 -25.99 17.70
N LYS A 68 -6.30 -27.06 18.18
CA LYS A 68 -7.71 -27.03 18.60
C LYS A 68 -7.84 -26.42 20.01
N ILE A 69 -8.78 -25.49 20.17
CA ILE A 69 -9.12 -24.91 21.48
C ILE A 69 -9.83 -25.95 22.36
N ILE A 70 -9.48 -25.95 23.65
CA ILE A 70 -10.07 -26.80 24.68
C ILE A 70 -11.33 -26.11 25.24
N PRO A 71 -12.50 -26.76 25.32
CA PRO A 71 -13.71 -26.16 25.88
C PRO A 71 -13.63 -25.87 27.39
N PHE A 72 -14.37 -24.86 27.84
CA PHE A 72 -14.56 -24.52 29.25
C PHE A 72 -16.02 -24.69 29.66
N ALA A 73 -16.29 -25.65 30.53
CA ALA A 73 -17.59 -25.94 31.10
C ALA A 73 -17.81 -25.29 32.47
N GLY A 74 -16.74 -24.92 33.17
CA GLY A 74 -16.76 -24.47 34.57
C GLY A 74 -16.55 -25.62 35.57
N GLY A 75 -17.07 -25.47 36.78
CA GLY A 75 -16.98 -26.49 37.84
C GLY A 75 -15.57 -26.66 38.39
N ASN A 76 -14.93 -27.80 38.10
CA ASN A 76 -13.58 -28.14 38.56
C ASN A 76 -12.46 -27.62 37.64
N GLN A 77 -12.81 -27.00 36.52
CA GLN A 77 -11.82 -26.38 35.63
C GLN A 77 -11.38 -25.04 36.19
N ASP A 78 -10.08 -24.87 36.42
CA ASP A 78 -9.51 -23.58 36.81
C ASP A 78 -9.59 -22.58 35.63
N PRO A 79 -10.31 -21.45 35.79
CA PRO A 79 -10.43 -20.45 34.74
C PRO A 79 -9.09 -19.79 34.38
N VAL A 80 -8.14 -19.67 35.31
CA VAL A 80 -6.82 -19.06 35.05
C VAL A 80 -6.01 -19.96 34.13
N THR A 81 -5.87 -21.24 34.51
CA THR A 81 -5.20 -22.23 33.66
C THR A 81 -5.86 -22.35 32.29
N TRP A 82 -7.19 -22.23 32.21
CA TRP A 82 -7.89 -22.30 30.93
C TRP A 82 -7.59 -21.09 30.02
N ILE A 83 -7.64 -19.86 30.55
CA ILE A 83 -7.39 -18.67 29.74
C ILE A 83 -5.93 -18.63 29.24
N GLU A 84 -4.97 -19.02 30.08
CA GLU A 84 -3.56 -19.11 29.65
C GLU A 84 -3.40 -20.07 28.46
N LYS A 85 -4.01 -21.26 28.55
CA LYS A 85 -4.00 -22.23 27.45
C LYS A 85 -4.68 -21.69 26.19
N PHE A 86 -5.80 -20.99 26.35
CA PHE A 86 -6.47 -20.33 25.23
C PHE A 86 -5.57 -19.30 24.55
N GLU A 87 -4.87 -18.46 25.32
CA GLU A 87 -3.95 -17.44 24.79
C GLU A 87 -2.78 -18.08 24.02
N HIS A 88 -2.18 -19.15 24.56
CA HIS A 88 -1.14 -19.88 23.83
C HIS A 88 -1.64 -20.46 22.50
N ILE A 89 -2.85 -21.02 22.48
CA ILE A 89 -3.49 -21.55 21.26
C ILE A 89 -3.83 -20.42 20.29
N ALA A 90 -4.30 -19.27 20.80
CA ALA A 90 -4.64 -18.11 19.99
C ALA A 90 -3.40 -17.53 19.28
N VAL A 91 -2.28 -17.44 20.00
CA VAL A 91 -0.99 -17.04 19.42
C VAL A 91 -0.55 -18.04 18.35
N ALA A 92 -0.60 -19.35 18.65
CA ALA A 92 -0.20 -20.39 17.70
C ALA A 92 -1.08 -20.40 16.43
N ASN A 93 -2.35 -20.03 16.57
CA ASN A 93 -3.31 -19.95 15.46
C ASN A 93 -3.35 -18.57 14.78
N ASN A 94 -2.51 -17.61 15.19
CA ASN A 94 -2.51 -16.24 14.68
C ASN A 94 -3.90 -15.55 14.78
N PHE A 95 -4.60 -15.73 15.90
CA PHE A 95 -5.86 -15.04 16.16
C PHE A 95 -5.61 -13.58 16.57
N THR A 96 -6.30 -12.68 15.88
CA THR A 96 -6.38 -11.26 16.25
C THR A 96 -7.14 -11.08 17.57
N ASP A 97 -6.93 -9.97 18.27
CA ASP A 97 -7.61 -9.68 19.53
C ASP A 97 -9.15 -9.66 19.37
N THR A 98 -9.63 -9.06 18.27
CA THR A 98 -11.05 -9.10 17.90
C THR A 98 -11.54 -10.52 17.71
N ARG A 99 -10.75 -11.38 17.04
CA ARG A 99 -11.13 -12.78 16.83
C ARG A 99 -11.22 -13.53 18.15
N ARG A 100 -10.26 -13.35 19.05
CA ARG A 100 -10.24 -14.00 20.37
C ARG A 100 -11.57 -13.77 21.09
N LEU A 101 -12.02 -12.52 21.16
CA LEU A 101 -13.30 -12.17 21.78
C LEU A 101 -14.51 -12.78 21.05
N GLN A 102 -14.52 -12.76 19.72
CA GLN A 102 -15.63 -13.31 18.94
C GLN A 102 -15.82 -14.82 19.11
N ILE A 103 -14.75 -15.59 19.34
CA ILE A 103 -14.83 -17.05 19.36
C ILE A 103 -15.01 -17.64 20.75
N ILE A 104 -14.62 -16.93 21.81
CA ILE A 104 -14.74 -17.40 23.21
C ILE A 104 -16.11 -18.05 23.49
N PRO A 105 -17.26 -17.46 23.10
CA PRO A 105 -18.57 -18.03 23.40
C PRO A 105 -18.78 -19.44 22.82
N ALA A 106 -18.17 -19.75 21.68
CA ALA A 106 -18.28 -21.06 21.04
C ALA A 106 -17.59 -22.19 21.84
N TYR A 107 -16.64 -21.81 22.69
CA TYR A 107 -15.85 -22.73 23.52
C TYR A 107 -16.32 -22.80 24.96
N LEU A 108 -17.25 -21.93 25.37
CA LEU A 108 -17.97 -22.11 26.63
C LEU A 108 -18.99 -23.25 26.48
N LYS A 109 -19.14 -24.02 27.56
CA LYS A 109 -20.10 -25.14 27.68
C LYS A 109 -20.83 -25.05 29.01
N ASN A 110 -21.94 -25.78 29.12
CA ASN A 110 -22.69 -25.98 30.36
C ASN A 110 -22.93 -24.64 31.11
N GLU A 111 -22.60 -24.60 32.40
CA GLU A 111 -22.81 -23.46 33.29
C GLU A 111 -22.10 -22.20 32.79
N ALA A 112 -20.89 -22.33 32.26
CA ALA A 112 -20.14 -21.20 31.71
C ALA A 112 -20.82 -20.56 30.49
N ALA A 113 -21.42 -21.38 29.61
CA ALA A 113 -22.17 -20.88 28.46
C ALA A 113 -23.47 -20.16 28.88
N ILE A 114 -24.15 -20.70 29.90
CA ILE A 114 -25.37 -20.10 30.47
C ILE A 114 -25.04 -18.74 31.10
N TRP A 115 -23.99 -18.69 31.94
CA TRP A 115 -23.54 -17.44 32.57
C TRP A 115 -23.23 -16.36 31.53
N TYR A 116 -22.45 -16.70 30.50
CA TYR A 116 -22.09 -15.75 29.44
C TYR A 116 -23.31 -15.20 28.72
N THR A 117 -24.28 -16.06 28.42
CA THR A 117 -25.53 -15.65 27.77
C THR A 117 -26.32 -14.68 28.66
N ASN A 118 -26.46 -14.99 29.96
CA ASN A 118 -27.18 -14.14 30.90
C ASN A 118 -26.52 -12.78 31.11
N ALA A 119 -25.19 -12.76 31.23
CA ALA A 119 -24.42 -11.53 31.38
C ALA A 119 -24.60 -10.58 30.19
N ASN A 120 -24.56 -11.11 28.96
CA ASN A 120 -24.78 -10.29 27.76
C ASN A 120 -26.23 -9.84 27.59
N GLN A 121 -27.20 -10.65 28.04
CA GLN A 121 -28.60 -10.22 28.09
C GLN A 121 -28.79 -9.08 29.09
N GLN A 122 -28.21 -9.18 30.29
CA GLN A 122 -28.27 -8.11 31.31
C GLN A 122 -27.65 -6.80 30.81
N GLN A 123 -26.52 -6.86 30.11
CA GLN A 123 -25.91 -5.68 29.48
C GLN A 123 -26.80 -5.05 28.40
N ALA A 124 -27.57 -5.85 27.65
CA ALA A 124 -28.53 -5.33 26.67
C ALA A 124 -29.75 -4.63 27.32
N PHE A 125 -30.05 -4.94 28.59
CA PHE A 125 -31.16 -4.35 29.34
C PHE A 125 -30.75 -3.28 30.36
N GLY A 126 -29.46 -2.93 30.45
CA GLY A 126 -28.98 -1.72 31.13
C GLY A 126 -29.15 -1.70 32.66
N TYR A 127 -28.86 -2.81 33.34
CA TYR A 127 -28.75 -2.86 34.80
C TYR A 127 -27.30 -2.88 35.28
#